data_AF-A0A6I0KBK5-F1
#
_entry.id   AF-A0A6I0KBK5-F1
#
_cell.length_a   1.000
_cell.length_b   1.000
_cell.length_c   1.000
_cell.angle_alpha   90.00
_cell.angle_beta   90.00
_cell.angle_gamma   90.00
#
_symmetry.space_group_name_H-M   'P 1'
#
loop_
_entity.id
_entity.type
_entity.pdbx_description
1 polymer ?
#
loop_
_entity_poly.entity_id
_entity_poly.type
_entity_poly.pdbx_seq_one_letter_code
_entity_poly.pdbx_strand_id
1 'polypeptide(L)'
;MLTVYHGSITKVDYPIAKAGRENLDFGQGFYITNIREQAERWAFRIGRQLQESPILNIYELDIERIEKEYRYLKFKKYDQQWLEFIVKSRKGEKPWATYDIVEGGVANDRVIDTVEAYINGMMTVEMALGQLAQHQPNNQFCLLSQLLIDECLHFVSIEQLNP
;
A
#
# COMPACT_ATOMS: atom_id res chain seq x y z
N MET A 1 9.79 -10.91 13.18
CA MET A 1 9.28 -11.24 11.84
C MET A 1 7.77 -11.03 11.79
N LEU A 2 7.28 -10.35 10.74
CA LEU A 2 5.86 -10.12 10.47
C LEU A 2 5.47 -10.79 9.15
N THR A 3 4.44 -11.63 9.14
CA THR A 3 3.92 -12.19 7.89
C THR A 3 3.15 -11.12 7.10
N VAL A 4 3.49 -10.97 5.82
CA VAL A 4 2.89 -10.01 4.91
C VAL A 4 2.60 -10.64 3.55
N TYR A 5 1.69 -10.01 2.82
CA TYR A 5 1.06 -10.59 1.64
C TYR A 5 1.06 -9.60 0.47
N HIS A 6 1.29 -10.13 -0.73
CA HIS A 6 1.11 -9.42 -2.00
C HIS A 6 0.15 -10.19 -2.91
N GLY A 7 -0.98 -9.58 -3.26
CA GLY A 7 -1.90 -10.15 -4.23
C GLY A 7 -1.46 -9.88 -5.66
N SER A 8 -1.39 -10.90 -6.50
CA SER A 8 -1.09 -10.74 -7.93
C SER A 8 -1.65 -11.91 -8.76
N ILE A 9 -1.16 -12.07 -9.99
CA ILE A 9 -1.42 -13.23 -10.87
C ILE A 9 -0.14 -14.01 -11.16
N THR A 10 0.97 -13.70 -10.48
CA THR A 10 2.27 -14.33 -10.69
C THR A 10 3.02 -14.53 -9.39
N LYS A 11 4.00 -15.42 -9.40
CA LYS A 11 4.98 -15.52 -8.33
C LYS A 11 5.94 -14.32 -8.40
N VAL A 12 6.18 -13.68 -7.26
CA VAL A 12 7.13 -12.57 -7.11
C VAL A 12 8.12 -12.91 -6.01
N ASP A 13 9.09 -13.76 -6.31
CA ASP A 13 10.17 -14.14 -5.39
C ASP A 13 11.29 -13.10 -5.29
N TYR A 14 11.42 -12.22 -6.30
CA TYR A 14 12.35 -11.09 -6.30
C TYR A 14 11.61 -9.77 -6.56
N PRO A 15 11.02 -9.15 -5.52
CA PRO A 15 10.27 -7.91 -5.69
C PRO A 15 11.17 -6.74 -6.12
N ILE A 16 10.64 -5.90 -7.02
CA ILE A 16 11.32 -4.69 -7.49
C ILE A 16 10.56 -3.48 -6.95
N ALA A 17 11.23 -2.64 -6.15
CA ALA A 17 10.60 -1.48 -5.51
C ALA A 17 9.91 -0.57 -6.53
N LYS A 18 10.58 -0.26 -7.64
CA LYS A 18 10.10 0.73 -8.62
C LYS A 18 9.33 0.11 -9.80
N ALA A 19 8.79 -1.09 -9.62
CA ALA A 19 7.91 -1.66 -10.64
C ALA A 19 6.52 -0.98 -10.60
N GLY A 20 5.88 -0.81 -11.76
CA GLY A 20 4.50 -0.32 -11.84
C GLY A 20 4.36 1.20 -11.92
N ARG A 21 3.25 1.74 -11.39
CA ARG A 21 2.79 3.13 -11.61
C ARG A 21 3.45 4.11 -10.62
N GLU A 22 3.80 5.31 -11.10
CA GLU A 22 4.55 6.29 -10.30
C GLU A 22 3.72 7.03 -9.22
N ASN A 23 2.46 7.36 -9.52
CA ASN A 23 1.64 8.29 -8.71
C ASN A 23 0.55 7.59 -7.90
N LEU A 24 0.93 6.51 -7.20
CA LEU A 24 0.05 5.84 -6.24
C LEU A 24 0.06 6.57 -4.88
N ASP A 25 -0.88 6.21 -4.01
CA ASP A 25 -1.06 6.78 -2.67
C ASP A 25 0.23 6.99 -1.87
N PHE A 26 1.14 6.02 -1.94
CA PHE A 26 2.43 6.04 -1.25
C PHE A 26 3.64 6.07 -2.19
N GLY A 27 3.43 6.27 -3.49
CA GLY A 27 4.47 6.32 -4.52
C GLY A 27 4.70 5.00 -5.27
N GLN A 28 5.75 4.98 -6.08
CA GLN A 28 6.19 3.79 -6.82
C GLN A 28 6.99 2.87 -5.90
N GLY A 29 6.33 1.88 -5.31
CA GLY A 29 6.93 0.93 -4.38
C GLY A 29 6.41 -0.49 -4.58
N PHE A 30 7.03 -1.45 -3.91
CA PHE A 30 6.46 -2.79 -3.77
C PHE A 30 5.43 -2.79 -2.63
N TYR A 31 4.18 -3.10 -2.97
CA TYR A 31 3.04 -2.99 -2.06
C TYR A 31 2.71 -4.34 -1.42
N ILE A 32 2.71 -4.37 -0.09
CA ILE A 32 2.38 -5.54 0.73
C ILE A 32 1.48 -5.15 1.91
N THR A 33 0.85 -6.14 2.54
CA THR A 33 0.00 -5.91 3.73
C THR A 33 0.09 -7.06 4.70
N ASN A 34 -0.08 -6.78 5.99
CA ASN A 34 -0.28 -7.80 7.02
C ASN A 34 -1.75 -8.27 7.12
N ILE A 35 -2.65 -7.76 6.26
CA ILE A 35 -4.06 -8.13 6.20
C ILE A 35 -4.27 -9.05 5.01
N ARG A 36 -4.33 -10.36 5.26
CA ARG A 36 -4.45 -11.38 4.22
C ARG A 36 -5.65 -11.15 3.29
N GLU A 37 -6.82 -10.88 3.86
CA GLU A 37 -8.07 -10.68 3.12
C GLU A 37 -8.01 -9.44 2.22
N GLN A 38 -7.15 -8.46 2.53
CA GLN A 38 -6.93 -7.32 1.65
C GLN A 38 -6.11 -7.71 0.42
N ALA A 39 -5.05 -8.49 0.61
CA ALA A 39 -4.23 -8.99 -0.49
C ALA A 39 -5.01 -9.98 -1.38
N GLU A 40 -5.82 -10.86 -0.79
CA GLU A 40 -6.69 -11.79 -1.53
C GLU A 40 -7.71 -11.04 -2.40
N ARG A 41 -8.44 -10.07 -1.82
CA ARG A 41 -9.39 -9.24 -2.58
C ARG A 41 -8.72 -8.52 -3.74
N TRP A 42 -7.49 -8.02 -3.52
CA TRP A 42 -6.71 -7.41 -4.59
C TRP A 42 -6.33 -8.42 -5.68
N ALA A 43 -5.83 -9.61 -5.30
CA ALA A 43 -5.50 -10.68 -6.25
C ALA A 43 -6.72 -11.08 -7.09
N PHE A 44 -7.88 -11.33 -6.47
CA PHE A 44 -9.12 -11.64 -7.17
C PHE A 44 -9.54 -10.54 -8.15
N ARG A 45 -9.37 -9.26 -7.77
CA ARG A 45 -9.67 -8.13 -8.65
C ARG A 45 -8.78 -8.14 -9.90
N ILE A 46 -7.47 -8.30 -9.72
CA ILE A 46 -6.52 -8.32 -10.85
C ILE A 46 -6.71 -9.58 -11.71
N GLY A 47 -6.88 -10.75 -11.09
CA GLY A 47 -7.16 -12.00 -11.80
C GLY A 47 -8.41 -11.90 -12.68
N ARG A 48 -9.50 -11.32 -12.15
CA ARG A 48 -10.70 -11.06 -12.96
C ARG A 48 -10.44 -10.08 -14.11
N GLN A 49 -9.71 -8.99 -13.85
CA GLN A 49 -9.42 -7.98 -14.87
C GLN A 49 -8.57 -8.53 -16.01
N LEU A 50 -7.62 -9.42 -15.71
CA LEU A 50 -6.68 -9.99 -16.68
C LEU A 50 -7.10 -11.37 -17.19
N GLN A 51 -8.20 -11.94 -16.67
CA GLN A 51 -8.66 -13.31 -16.95
C GLN A 51 -7.61 -14.38 -16.58
N GLU A 52 -6.92 -14.16 -15.46
CA GLU A 52 -5.83 -15.00 -14.96
C GLU A 52 -6.14 -15.53 -13.55
N SER A 53 -5.45 -16.60 -13.15
CA SER A 53 -5.60 -17.17 -11.81
C SER A 53 -5.00 -16.25 -10.74
N PRO A 54 -5.77 -15.87 -9.71
CA PRO A 54 -5.24 -15.05 -8.62
C PRO A 54 -4.29 -15.84 -7.74
N ILE A 55 -3.18 -15.21 -7.35
CA ILE A 55 -2.14 -15.78 -6.50
C ILE A 55 -1.86 -14.83 -5.34
N LEU A 56 -1.73 -15.40 -4.15
CA LEU A 56 -1.23 -14.72 -2.97
C LEU A 56 0.26 -15.04 -2.80
N ASN A 57 1.12 -14.03 -2.81
CA ASN A 57 2.53 -14.17 -2.45
C ASN A 57 2.69 -13.88 -0.95
N ILE A 58 3.43 -14.73 -0.25
CA ILE A 58 3.61 -14.69 1.20
C ILE A 58 5.09 -14.43 1.51
N TYR A 59 5.34 -13.49 2.43
CA TYR A 59 6.67 -13.09 2.84
C TYR A 59 6.75 -12.97 4.37
N GLU A 60 7.99 -13.01 4.88
CA GLU A 60 8.32 -12.52 6.21
C GLU A 60 9.05 -11.18 6.09
N LEU A 61 8.56 -10.19 6.83
CA LEU A 61 9.13 -8.85 6.92
C LEU A 61 9.85 -8.67 8.27
N ASP A 62 11.11 -8.29 8.24
CA ASP A 62 11.87 -7.92 9.44
C ASP A 62 11.53 -6.48 9.88
N ILE A 63 10.33 -6.34 10.47
CA ILE A 63 9.81 -5.04 10.89
C ILE A 63 10.67 -4.38 11.98
N GLU A 64 11.29 -5.17 12.86
CA GLU A 64 12.11 -4.64 13.96
C GLU A 64 13.40 -3.99 13.44
N ARG A 65 14.01 -4.59 12.41
CA ARG A 65 15.17 -4.00 11.73
C ARG A 65 14.78 -2.75 10.96
N ILE A 66 13.66 -2.80 10.23
CA ILE A 66 13.13 -1.65 9.48
C ILE A 66 12.92 -0.44 10.40
N GLU A 67 12.28 -0.62 11.55
CA GLU A 67 12.03 0.46 12.51
C GLU A 67 13.32 1.08 13.10
N LYS A 68 14.44 0.36 13.08
CA LYS A 68 15.74 0.81 13.62
C LYS A 68 16.64 1.45 12.57
N GLU A 69 16.66 0.91 11.35
CA GLU A 69 17.69 1.20 10.35
C GLU A 69 17.19 2.03 9.16
N TYR A 70 15.88 2.13 8.95
CA TYR A 70 15.30 2.73 7.75
C TYR A 70 14.39 3.93 8.04
N ARG A 71 14.24 4.82 7.05
CA ARG A 71 13.36 6.00 7.16
C ARG A 71 11.92 5.58 6.99
N TYR A 72 11.27 5.37 8.12
CA TYR A 72 9.91 4.83 8.18
C TYR A 72 8.87 5.92 8.49
N LEU A 73 7.95 6.14 7.55
CA LEU A 73 6.74 6.93 7.78
C LEU A 73 5.54 6.02 8.06
N LYS A 74 4.82 6.25 9.16
CA LYS A 74 3.63 5.48 9.55
C LYS A 74 2.42 6.37 9.83
N PHE A 75 1.35 6.18 9.07
CA PHE A 75 0.05 6.81 9.29
C PHE A 75 -0.88 5.86 10.06
N LYS A 76 -1.33 6.31 11.24
CA LYS A 76 -2.22 5.52 12.11
C LYS A 76 -3.71 5.74 11.87
N LYS A 77 -4.07 6.81 11.15
CA LYS A 77 -5.46 7.26 10.94
C LYS A 77 -5.56 8.09 9.66
N TYR A 78 -6.79 8.24 9.16
CA TYR A 78 -7.11 9.12 8.04
C TYR A 78 -7.28 10.57 8.52
N ASP A 79 -6.19 11.17 8.97
CA ASP A 79 -6.15 12.57 9.37
C ASP A 79 -5.66 13.48 8.23
N GLN A 80 -5.51 14.77 8.54
CA GLN A 80 -5.07 15.77 7.57
C GLN A 80 -3.68 15.47 7.01
N GLN A 81 -2.76 14.97 7.82
CA GLN A 81 -1.41 14.65 7.35
C GLN A 81 -1.45 13.51 6.34
N TRP A 82 -2.24 12.48 6.61
CA TRP A 82 -2.49 11.41 5.66
C TRP A 82 -3.13 11.95 4.38
N LEU A 83 -4.21 12.73 4.48
CA LEU A 83 -4.93 13.25 3.31
C LEU A 83 -4.03 14.12 2.42
N GLU A 84 -3.26 15.04 3.02
CA GLU A 84 -2.29 15.87 2.31
C GLU A 84 -1.21 15.03 1.63
N PHE A 85 -0.73 13.98 2.29
CA PHE A 85 0.25 13.07 1.71
C PHE A 85 -0.32 12.37 0.48
N ILE A 86 -1.52 11.78 0.56
CA ILE A 86 -2.19 11.11 -0.56
C ILE A 86 -2.41 12.08 -1.73
N VAL A 87 -2.85 13.30 -1.46
CA VAL A 87 -3.11 14.32 -2.48
C VAL A 87 -1.81 14.70 -3.20
N LYS A 88 -0.76 15.03 -2.45
CA LYS A 88 0.57 15.33 -3.01
C LYS A 88 1.12 14.16 -3.81
N SER A 89 0.92 12.94 -3.30
CA SER A 89 1.33 11.72 -3.94
C SER A 89 0.70 11.54 -5.32
N ARG A 90 -0.63 11.62 -5.39
CA ARG A 90 -1.41 11.46 -6.64
C ARG A 90 -1.19 12.59 -7.63
N LYS A 91 -0.82 13.79 -7.16
CA LYS A 91 -0.38 14.93 -8.00
C LYS A 91 1.05 14.76 -8.54
N GLY A 92 1.78 13.74 -8.12
CA GLY A 92 3.17 13.51 -8.55
C GLY A 92 4.19 14.41 -7.85
N GLU A 93 3.85 15.01 -6.70
CA GLU A 93 4.75 15.86 -5.91
C GLU A 93 5.75 15.04 -5.07
N LYS A 94 5.65 13.71 -5.11
CA LYS A 94 6.59 12.74 -4.52
C LYS A 94 6.90 12.98 -3.02
N PRO A 95 5.90 13.16 -2.13
CA PRO A 95 6.15 13.35 -0.69
C PRO A 95 6.82 12.13 -0.04
N TRP A 96 6.81 10.96 -0.69
CA TRP A 96 7.47 9.74 -0.26
C TRP A 96 8.98 9.71 -0.53
N ALA A 97 9.54 10.64 -1.31
CA ALA A 97 10.90 10.53 -1.86
C ALA A 97 12.03 10.42 -0.82
N THR A 98 11.78 10.87 0.41
CA THR A 98 12.74 10.82 1.52
C THR A 98 12.57 9.62 2.44
N TYR A 99 11.65 8.69 2.13
CA TYR A 99 11.36 7.53 2.94
C TYR A 99 11.75 6.25 2.23
N ASP A 100 12.11 5.24 3.01
CA ASP A 100 12.42 3.89 2.50
C ASP A 100 11.18 3.00 2.54
N ILE A 101 10.23 3.33 3.42
CA ILE A 101 8.95 2.66 3.58
C ILE A 101 7.89 3.64 4.10
N VAL A 102 6.67 3.49 3.57
CA VAL A 102 5.48 4.17 4.07
C VAL A 102 4.44 3.10 4.47
N GLU A 103 3.95 3.16 5.70
CA GLU A 103 2.85 2.32 6.19
C GLU A 103 1.62 3.16 6.48
N GLY A 104 0.45 2.66 6.09
CA GLY A 104 -0.83 3.20 6.54
C GLY A 104 -1.98 2.67 5.70
N GLY A 105 -3.19 3.18 5.97
CA GLY A 105 -4.32 2.89 5.11
C GLY A 105 -4.18 3.54 3.74
N VAL A 106 -4.56 2.82 2.69
CA VAL A 106 -4.64 3.36 1.32
C VAL A 106 -6.07 3.80 1.02
N ALA A 107 -6.23 4.76 0.11
CA ALA A 107 -7.52 5.21 -0.40
C ALA A 107 -8.13 4.12 -1.29
N ASN A 108 -8.73 3.13 -0.64
CA ASN A 108 -9.47 2.03 -1.27
C ASN A 108 -10.94 2.40 -1.51
N ASP A 109 -11.72 1.45 -2.00
CA ASP A 109 -13.13 1.58 -2.35
C ASP A 109 -14.03 2.22 -1.25
N ARG A 110 -13.59 2.29 0.01
CA ARG A 110 -14.36 2.91 1.11
C ARG A 110 -14.17 4.42 1.25
N VAL A 111 -13.02 4.95 0.86
CA VAL A 111 -12.65 6.36 1.09
C VAL A 111 -12.16 7.07 -0.16
N ILE A 112 -12.05 6.35 -1.29
CA ILE A 112 -11.58 6.86 -2.57
C ILE A 112 -12.43 8.06 -3.04
N ASP A 113 -13.76 7.97 -2.95
CA ASP A 113 -14.68 9.02 -3.39
C ASP A 113 -14.47 10.32 -2.59
N THR A 114 -14.26 10.21 -1.27
CA THR A 114 -13.97 11.36 -0.40
C THR A 114 -12.64 12.02 -0.79
N VAL A 115 -11.60 11.21 -1.04
CA VAL A 115 -10.28 11.70 -1.46
C VAL A 115 -10.36 12.38 -2.84
N GLU A 116 -11.06 11.78 -3.80
CA GLU A 116 -11.23 12.34 -5.15
C GLU A 116 -12.06 13.61 -5.14
N ALA A 117 -13.16 13.66 -4.37
CA ALA A 117 -13.96 14.87 -4.20
C ALA A 117 -13.13 16.03 -3.62
N TYR A 118 -12.27 15.75 -2.63
CA TYR A 118 -11.35 16.75 -2.09
C TYR A 118 -10.30 17.21 -3.13
N ILE A 119 -9.66 16.28 -3.84
CA ILE A 119 -8.68 16.58 -4.90
C ILE A 119 -9.29 17.48 -5.98
N ASN A 120 -10.55 17.24 -6.35
CA ASN A 120 -11.27 17.99 -7.37
C ASN A 120 -11.90 19.29 -6.84
N GLY A 121 -11.67 19.67 -5.58
CA GLY A 121 -12.21 20.90 -4.98
C GLY A 121 -13.73 20.86 -4.74
N MET A 122 -14.35 19.69 -4.79
CA MET A 122 -15.79 19.50 -4.55
C MET A 122 -16.13 19.38 -3.05
N MET A 123 -15.11 19.23 -2.19
CA MET A 123 -15.27 19.04 -0.75
C MET A 123 -14.22 19.87 0.01
N THR A 124 -14.62 20.51 1.12
CA THR A 124 -13.65 21.19 2.00
C THR A 124 -12.84 20.18 2.81
N VAL A 125 -11.72 20.61 3.38
CA VAL A 125 -10.89 19.75 4.22
C VAL A 125 -11.65 19.27 5.45
N GLU A 126 -12.48 20.11 6.07
CA GLU A 126 -13.27 19.76 7.26
C GLU A 126 -14.31 18.68 6.94
N MET A 127 -15.00 18.81 5.81
CA MET A 127 -15.97 17.82 5.35
C MET A 127 -15.30 16.47 5.05
N ALA A 128 -14.14 16.50 4.35
CA ALA A 128 -13.38 15.31 4.02
C ALA A 128 -12.91 14.59 5.29
N LEU A 129 -12.31 15.32 6.24
CA LEU A 129 -11.86 14.76 7.52
C LEU A 129 -13.01 14.20 8.35
N GLY A 130 -14.17 14.87 8.34
CA GLY A 130 -15.37 14.38 9.01
C GLY A 130 -15.85 13.03 8.49
N GLN A 131 -15.84 12.83 7.16
CA GLN A 131 -16.17 11.53 6.55
C GLN A 131 -15.08 10.48 6.81
N LEU A 132 -13.82 10.84 6.60
CA LEU A 132 -12.67 9.94 6.80
C LEU A 132 -12.60 9.40 8.23
N ALA A 133 -12.95 10.21 9.23
CA ALA A 133 -12.98 9.81 10.64
C ALA A 133 -14.00 8.70 10.94
N GLN A 134 -14.98 8.45 10.07
CA GLN A 134 -15.96 7.37 10.23
C GLN A 134 -15.43 5.99 9.80
N HIS A 135 -14.26 5.94 9.19
CA HIS A 135 -13.69 4.72 8.63
C HIS A 135 -12.46 4.26 9.42
N GLN A 136 -12.43 2.97 9.75
CA GLN A 136 -11.20 2.33 10.22
C GLN A 136 -10.22 2.15 9.05
N PRO A 137 -8.95 2.57 9.18
CA PRO A 137 -7.97 2.38 8.14
C PRO A 137 -7.75 0.91 7.81
N ASN A 138 -7.56 0.62 6.53
CA ASN A 138 -6.89 -0.61 6.13
C ASN A 138 -5.37 -0.47 6.40
N ASN A 139 -4.55 -1.46 6.05
CA ASN A 139 -3.11 -1.32 6.20
C ASN A 139 -2.35 -1.76 4.96
N GLN A 140 -1.32 -1.01 4.62
CA GLN A 140 -0.45 -1.27 3.48
C GLN A 140 0.94 -0.74 3.79
N PHE A 141 1.95 -1.53 3.46
CA PHE A 141 3.33 -1.12 3.41
C PHE A 141 3.70 -0.90 1.94
N CYS A 142 4.26 0.27 1.65
CA CYS A 142 4.87 0.59 0.37
C CYS A 142 6.39 0.59 0.57
N LEU A 143 7.06 -0.45 0.07
CA LEU A 143 8.51 -0.57 0.14
C LEU A 143 9.14 0.20 -1.04
N LEU A 144 9.78 1.31 -0.74
CA LEU A 144 10.31 2.27 -1.73
C LEU A 144 11.79 2.05 -2.04
N SER A 145 12.52 1.46 -1.09
CA SER A 145 13.95 1.16 -1.21
C SER A 145 14.17 -0.30 -1.63
N GLN A 146 14.94 -0.51 -2.70
CA GLN A 146 15.33 -1.85 -3.10
C GLN A 146 16.24 -2.51 -2.04
N LEU A 147 17.13 -1.74 -1.41
CA LEU A 147 17.99 -2.25 -0.33
C LEU A 147 17.17 -2.80 0.84
N LEU A 148 16.09 -2.08 1.23
CA LEU A 148 15.17 -2.55 2.27
C LEU A 148 14.50 -3.87 1.86
N ILE A 149 14.05 -3.98 0.61
CA ILE A 149 13.44 -5.23 0.10
C ILE A 149 14.45 -6.38 0.20
N ASP A 150 15.66 -6.16 -0.31
CA ASP A 150 16.69 -7.21 -0.41
C ASP A 150 17.13 -7.70 0.99
N GLU A 151 17.18 -6.80 1.97
CA GLU A 151 17.66 -7.11 3.32
C GLU A 151 16.58 -7.55 4.31
N CYS A 152 15.33 -7.10 4.14
CA CYS A 152 14.29 -7.22 5.16
C CYS A 152 13.01 -7.93 4.71
N LEU A 153 12.85 -8.24 3.41
CA LEU A 153 11.69 -8.97 2.90
C LEU A 153 12.11 -10.34 2.36
N HIS A 154 11.66 -11.40 3.01
CA HIS A 154 12.01 -12.77 2.65
C HIS A 154 10.79 -13.50 2.07
N PHE A 155 10.91 -13.95 0.82
CA PHE A 155 9.88 -14.75 0.18
C PHE A 155 9.72 -16.10 0.88
N VAL A 156 8.49 -16.49 1.18
CA VAL A 156 8.16 -17.76 1.83
C VAL A 156 7.54 -18.73 0.83
N SER A 157 6.42 -18.34 0.23
CA SER A 157 5.65 -19.21 -0.65
C SER A 157 4.61 -18.43 -1.46
N ILE A 158 3.94 -19.15 -2.36
CA ILE A 158 2.71 -18.69 -2.98
C ILE A 158 1.55 -19.60 -2.58
N GLU A 159 0.35 -19.04 -2.66
CA GLU A 159 -0.91 -19.78 -2.56
C GLU A 159 -1.79 -19.41 -3.74
N GLN A 160 -2.25 -20.42 -4.48
CA GLN A 160 -3.23 -20.21 -5.55
C GLN A 160 -4.61 -20.04 -4.93
N LEU A 161 -5.27 -18.93 -5.24
CA LEU A 161 -6.60 -18.64 -4.70
C LEU A 161 -7.65 -19.21 -5.65
N ASN A 162 -8.51 -20.07 -5.11
CA ASN A 162 -9.63 -20.63 -5.85
C ASN A 162 -10.92 -19.83 -5.55
N PRO A 163 -11.79 -19.60 -6.55
CA PRO A 163 -13.07 -18.92 -6.37
C PRO A 163 -14.04 -19.65 -5.42
#